data_AF-A0A142BDG6-F1
#
_entry.id   AF-A0A142BDG6-F1
#
_cell.length_a   1.000
_cell.length_b   1.000
_cell.length_c   1.000
_cell.angle_alpha   90.00
_cell.angle_beta   90.00
_cell.angle_gamma   90.00
#
_symmetry.space_group_name_H-M   'P 1'
#
loop_
_entity.id
_entity.type
_entity.pdbx_description
1 polymer ?
#
loop_
_entity_poly.entity_id
_entity_poly.type
_entity_poly.pdbx_seq_one_letter_code
_entity_poly.pdbx_strand_id
1 'polypeptide(L)'
;MLTIKTASTFLFCAALSALCWSDQPDDYSQKDLNEEIVIAGHWQHYAPEYDALFYQAFNTARQNLPELIQKAPQGKKLAIVTDIDDTLLEGVTYFTSLRGTDQQRTTERSIRWWQNQPTYALPGTVRFFNDAHNQGIEVFYISGRYNEVKEVTIKRLKEFGYPVIDQNHVLLQETDYKVLSKEGKRQAIRDQGYQILMVFGDQLSDLGESPDHDYRLRRQWVIDNKAHFGRDWYLLPNVAYGAWEESLAPDYSKMTPQEKHDSRLAALGNSRFHVITDQDYARHLTLASVWTHTSADFTALCYQAYNRAGQLISKTSSDLYNNPVIIADIDGTVLDFTPAKANLTNTPADIRTPFEQNGYLTEHQYSKPIPGAVDFLNAASQKGYEIFYVSSRPLSTTPAPENNNIEKATIDKLSEFHFPFADQQHVLLKEEFCSSHGKEDCRKEHKRTAIRNGAVDHKKHDIVMIIGDFMSDFSLTEQQLSPDQKESVAAAAQQFGNDYIVIPNPLNTIWQRQFYSREANKQGKDFKRMNWSEQAEIRRSLTRDWPDKFASDHKSE
;
A
#
# COMPACT_ATOMS: atom_id res chain seq x y z
N MET A 1 -35.35 -90.85 -29.45
CA MET A 1 -36.05 -89.92 -30.37
C MET A 1 -35.82 -88.51 -29.85
N LEU A 2 -35.16 -87.66 -30.67
CA LEU A 2 -35.11 -86.17 -30.62
C LEU A 2 -34.63 -85.51 -29.30
N THR A 3 -33.70 -84.54 -29.23
CA THR A 3 -33.02 -83.68 -30.22
C THR A 3 -31.80 -83.01 -29.54
N ILE A 4 -30.83 -82.61 -30.35
CA ILE A 4 -29.60 -81.83 -30.07
C ILE A 4 -29.92 -80.35 -29.77
N LYS A 5 -29.06 -79.68 -28.95
CA LYS A 5 -28.49 -78.29 -29.08
C LYS A 5 -27.91 -77.85 -27.72
N THR A 6 -26.78 -77.17 -27.51
CA THR A 6 -25.61 -76.65 -28.26
C THR A 6 -24.66 -76.07 -27.20
N ALA A 7 -23.38 -75.93 -27.54
CA ALA A 7 -22.25 -75.50 -26.68
C ALA A 7 -22.17 -73.98 -26.38
N SER A 8 -21.14 -73.62 -25.60
CA SER A 8 -20.49 -72.30 -25.33
C SER A 8 -20.81 -71.75 -23.92
N THR A 9 -19.89 -71.22 -23.10
CA THR A 9 -18.61 -70.54 -23.36
C THR A 9 -17.78 -70.52 -22.06
N PHE A 10 -16.45 -70.65 -22.18
CA PHE A 10 -15.45 -70.34 -21.14
C PHE A 10 -15.46 -68.83 -20.81
N LEU A 11 -15.32 -68.45 -19.53
CA LEU A 11 -14.77 -67.15 -19.16
C LEU A 11 -13.75 -67.29 -18.02
N PHE A 12 -12.51 -66.96 -18.38
CA PHE A 12 -11.34 -66.82 -17.52
C PHE A 12 -11.29 -65.36 -17.08
N CYS A 13 -11.49 -65.05 -15.79
CA CYS A 13 -11.23 -63.71 -15.26
C CYS A 13 -9.84 -63.68 -14.62
N ALA A 14 -8.87 -63.14 -15.36
CA ALA A 14 -7.55 -62.79 -14.86
C ALA A 14 -7.65 -61.47 -14.08
N ALA A 15 -7.06 -61.44 -12.89
CA ALA A 15 -6.92 -60.24 -12.06
C ALA A 15 -5.90 -59.27 -12.68
N LEU A 16 -6.35 -58.08 -13.09
CA LEU A 16 -5.48 -56.92 -13.29
C LEU A 16 -5.48 -56.08 -12.02
N SER A 17 -4.36 -56.12 -11.29
CA SER A 17 -4.01 -55.09 -10.30
C SER A 17 -3.58 -53.81 -11.04
N ALA A 18 -4.48 -52.84 -11.14
CA ALA A 18 -4.13 -51.49 -11.58
C ALA A 18 -3.33 -50.80 -10.46
N LEU A 19 -2.06 -50.50 -10.76
CA LEU A 19 -1.27 -49.50 -10.04
C LEU A 19 -1.96 -48.15 -10.20
N CYS A 20 -2.76 -47.74 -9.21
CA CYS A 20 -3.19 -46.36 -9.08
C CYS A 20 -2.00 -45.59 -8.47
N TRP A 21 -1.22 -44.92 -9.32
CA TRP A 21 -0.49 -43.75 -8.86
C TRP A 21 -1.53 -42.67 -8.59
N SER A 22 -1.75 -42.35 -7.31
CA SER A 22 -2.44 -41.11 -6.97
C SER A 22 -1.45 -39.99 -7.25
N ASP A 23 -1.67 -39.21 -8.31
CA ASP A 23 -1.13 -37.85 -8.37
C ASP A 23 -1.75 -37.09 -7.19
N GLN A 24 -1.06 -37.05 -6.05
CA GLN A 24 -1.32 -36.03 -5.05
C GLN A 24 -0.97 -34.70 -5.72
N PRO A 25 -1.85 -33.68 -5.71
CA PRO A 25 -1.47 -32.37 -6.21
C PRO A 25 -0.18 -31.93 -5.51
N ASP A 26 0.78 -31.38 -6.27
CA ASP A 26 2.03 -30.86 -5.71
C ASP A 26 1.69 -29.89 -4.56
N ASP A 27 2.21 -30.18 -3.36
CA ASP A 27 2.03 -29.36 -2.16
C ASP A 27 2.55 -27.93 -2.44
N TYR A 28 1.81 -26.91 -2.02
CA TYR A 28 2.19 -25.51 -2.28
C TYR A 28 3.53 -25.22 -1.61
N SER A 29 4.57 -25.03 -2.42
CA SER A 29 5.95 -25.06 -1.93
C SER A 29 6.35 -23.77 -1.23
N GLN A 30 7.48 -23.79 -0.51
CA GLN A 30 8.06 -22.55 0.03
C GLN A 30 8.40 -21.55 -1.07
N LYS A 31 8.84 -22.04 -2.24
CA LYS A 31 9.09 -21.20 -3.40
C LYS A 31 7.82 -20.53 -3.93
N ASP A 32 6.70 -21.25 -3.99
CA ASP A 32 5.40 -20.68 -4.39
C ASP A 32 4.94 -19.60 -3.39
N LEU A 33 5.05 -19.85 -2.08
CA LEU A 33 4.75 -18.86 -1.05
C LEU A 33 5.60 -17.60 -1.17
N ASN A 34 6.89 -17.77 -1.51
CA ASN A 34 7.81 -16.67 -1.73
C ASN A 34 7.48 -15.87 -3.01
N GLU A 35 6.68 -16.37 -3.94
CA GLU A 35 6.22 -15.59 -5.11
C GLU A 35 5.07 -14.63 -4.77
N GLU A 36 4.39 -14.82 -3.64
CA GLU A 36 3.24 -13.98 -3.28
C GLU A 36 3.61 -12.53 -2.91
N ILE A 37 4.89 -12.28 -2.66
CA ILE A 37 5.43 -10.95 -2.35
C ILE A 37 5.65 -10.07 -3.59
N VAL A 38 5.64 -10.64 -4.80
CA VAL A 38 6.23 -9.97 -5.98
C VAL A 38 5.64 -8.57 -6.23
N ILE A 39 4.31 -8.41 -6.25
CA ILE A 39 3.71 -7.09 -6.50
C ILE A 39 3.83 -6.18 -5.27
N ALA A 40 3.69 -6.72 -4.06
CA ALA A 40 3.88 -5.98 -2.82
C ALA A 40 5.29 -5.36 -2.73
N GLY A 41 6.32 -6.17 -2.96
CA GLY A 41 7.71 -5.74 -2.98
C GLY A 41 8.01 -4.74 -4.10
N HIS A 42 7.44 -4.93 -5.29
CA HIS A 42 7.58 -3.96 -6.37
C HIS A 42 6.94 -2.61 -6.04
N TRP A 43 5.78 -2.61 -5.38
CA TRP A 43 5.12 -1.36 -5.03
C TRP A 43 5.98 -0.55 -4.05
N GLN A 44 6.48 -1.15 -2.97
CA GLN A 44 7.36 -0.43 -2.04
C GLN A 44 8.63 0.08 -2.72
N HIS A 45 9.23 -0.75 -3.58
CA HIS A 45 10.51 -0.39 -4.16
C HIS A 45 10.40 0.61 -5.33
N TYR A 46 9.39 0.47 -6.19
CA TYR A 46 9.33 1.18 -7.47
C TYR A 46 8.17 2.17 -7.59
N ALA A 47 7.09 2.04 -6.83
CA ALA A 47 5.95 2.93 -6.98
C ALA A 47 6.28 4.34 -6.46
N PRO A 48 6.05 5.40 -7.26
CA PRO A 48 6.17 6.78 -6.78
C PRO A 48 5.24 7.10 -5.60
N GLU A 49 4.08 6.43 -5.53
CA GLU A 49 3.12 6.54 -4.42
C GLU A 49 3.75 6.19 -3.06
N TYR A 50 4.67 5.21 -3.03
CA TYR A 50 5.36 4.84 -1.81
C TYR A 50 6.21 6.01 -1.27
N ASP A 51 7.01 6.64 -2.15
CA ASP A 51 7.84 7.79 -1.77
C ASP A 51 6.98 8.99 -1.36
N ALA A 52 5.85 9.21 -2.04
CA ALA A 52 4.90 10.28 -1.72
C ALA A 52 4.31 10.13 -0.31
N LEU A 53 3.99 8.90 0.11
CA LEU A 53 3.50 8.60 1.46
C LEU A 53 4.56 8.90 2.54
N PHE A 54 5.84 8.63 2.25
CA PHE A 54 6.95 9.01 3.14
C PHE A 54 7.07 10.53 3.28
N TYR A 55 7.08 11.26 2.16
CA TYR A 55 7.09 12.73 2.20
C TYR A 55 5.88 13.28 2.95
N GLN A 56 4.69 12.74 2.73
CA GLN A 56 3.47 13.13 3.45
C GLN A 56 3.62 12.94 4.96
N ALA A 57 4.09 11.77 5.43
CA ALA A 57 4.25 11.50 6.85
C ALA A 57 5.27 12.45 7.50
N PHE A 58 6.45 12.60 6.91
CA PHE A 58 7.52 13.43 7.49
C PHE A 58 7.28 14.94 7.36
N ASN A 59 6.60 15.40 6.29
CA ASN A 59 6.15 16.79 6.19
C ASN A 59 5.09 17.09 7.26
N THR A 60 4.16 16.16 7.48
CA THR A 60 3.16 16.28 8.54
C THR A 60 3.82 16.35 9.92
N ALA A 61 4.76 15.44 10.20
CA ALA A 61 5.53 15.45 11.44
C ALA A 61 6.26 16.76 11.65
N ARG A 62 7.00 17.24 10.64
CA ARG A 62 7.72 18.52 10.70
C ARG A 62 6.80 19.67 11.13
N GLN A 63 5.57 19.71 10.61
CA GLN A 63 4.62 20.79 10.91
C GLN A 63 3.93 20.67 12.26
N ASN A 64 3.77 19.47 12.79
CA ASN A 64 3.15 19.25 14.10
C ASN A 64 4.17 19.41 15.24
N LEU A 65 5.46 19.23 14.96
CA LEU A 65 6.53 19.26 15.96
C LEU A 65 6.55 20.52 16.83
N PRO A 66 6.43 21.76 16.31
CA PRO A 66 6.44 22.96 17.15
C PRO A 66 5.32 22.97 18.21
N GLU A 67 4.12 22.53 17.85
CA GLU A 67 2.98 22.46 18.77
C GLU A 67 3.21 21.42 19.87
N LEU A 68 3.79 20.27 19.52
CA LEU A 68 4.11 19.23 20.49
C LEU A 68 5.22 19.65 21.46
N ILE A 69 6.25 20.36 20.96
CA ILE A 69 7.29 20.95 21.82
C ILE A 69 6.65 21.94 22.80
N GLN A 70 5.76 22.82 22.33
CA GLN A 70 5.10 23.82 23.18
C GLN A 70 4.24 23.18 24.27
N LYS A 71 3.60 22.04 23.97
CA LYS A 71 2.74 21.29 24.91
C LYS A 71 3.53 20.36 25.84
N ALA A 72 4.81 20.15 25.61
CA ALA A 72 5.63 19.26 26.41
C ALA A 72 5.72 19.75 27.87
N PRO A 73 5.65 18.87 28.88
CA PRO A 73 5.81 19.28 30.27
C PRO A 73 7.17 19.93 30.53
N GLN A 74 7.18 21.04 31.28
CA GLN A 74 8.42 21.71 31.68
C GLN A 74 9.33 20.75 32.48
N GLY A 75 10.64 20.85 32.25
CA GLY A 75 11.65 20.04 32.94
C GLY A 75 11.83 18.62 32.43
N LYS A 76 11.05 18.19 31.43
CA LYS A 76 11.28 16.93 30.70
C LYS A 76 12.28 17.12 29.57
N LYS A 77 13.13 16.11 29.33
CA LYS A 77 13.90 16.02 28.09
C LYS A 77 12.96 15.66 26.93
N LEU A 78 13.24 16.09 25.71
CA LEU A 78 12.39 15.80 24.57
C LEU A 78 12.97 14.62 23.78
N ALA A 79 12.12 13.68 23.39
CA ALA A 79 12.50 12.53 22.60
C ALA A 79 11.58 12.32 21.40
N ILE A 80 12.13 11.77 20.32
CA ILE A 80 11.39 11.08 19.27
C ILE A 80 11.84 9.62 19.28
N VAL A 81 10.88 8.71 19.09
CA VAL A 81 11.16 7.27 18.96
C VAL A 81 10.83 6.84 17.54
N THR A 82 11.66 5.97 16.96
CA THR A 82 11.45 5.46 15.60
C THR A 82 11.88 4.01 15.49
N ASP A 83 11.18 3.22 14.69
CA ASP A 83 11.73 1.99 14.12
C ASP A 83 12.83 2.30 13.08
N ILE A 84 13.50 1.27 12.54
CA ILE A 84 14.55 1.37 11.54
C ILE A 84 14.12 0.77 10.19
N ASP A 85 13.63 -0.47 10.15
CA ASP A 85 13.45 -1.22 8.90
C ASP A 85 12.11 -0.86 8.25
N ASP A 86 12.12 -0.49 6.98
CA ASP A 86 10.96 0.06 6.25
C ASP A 86 10.30 1.31 6.92
N THR A 87 10.99 1.90 7.89
CA THR A 87 10.67 3.19 8.53
C THR A 87 11.72 4.25 8.20
N LEU A 88 13.01 3.90 8.31
CA LEU A 88 14.15 4.78 8.00
C LEU A 88 15.03 4.22 6.90
N LEU A 89 15.27 2.92 6.94
CA LEU A 89 16.12 2.17 6.02
C LEU A 89 15.28 1.13 5.32
N GLU A 90 15.48 0.97 4.02
CA GLU A 90 14.79 -0.06 3.24
C GLU A 90 15.06 -1.47 3.79
N GLY A 91 13.98 -2.19 4.11
CA GLY A 91 14.01 -3.55 4.62
C GLY A 91 13.39 -4.59 3.67
N VAL A 92 12.49 -4.16 2.77
CA VAL A 92 11.77 -5.01 1.81
C VAL A 92 12.69 -5.89 0.95
N THR A 93 13.94 -5.47 0.74
CA THR A 93 14.98 -6.20 -0.02
C THR A 93 15.32 -7.55 0.56
N TYR A 94 15.30 -7.68 1.88
CA TYR A 94 15.49 -8.97 2.54
C TYR A 94 14.40 -9.96 2.11
N PHE A 95 13.15 -9.53 2.13
CA PHE A 95 12.00 -10.40 1.90
C PHE A 95 11.84 -10.78 0.43
N THR A 96 12.02 -9.82 -0.49
CA THR A 96 11.96 -10.11 -1.93
C THR A 96 13.16 -10.97 -2.40
N SER A 97 14.27 -11.00 -1.66
CA SER A 97 15.41 -11.88 -1.96
C SER A 97 15.08 -13.37 -1.84
N LEU A 98 14.02 -13.73 -1.10
CA LEU A 98 13.58 -15.13 -0.93
C LEU A 98 12.88 -15.66 -2.19
N ARG A 99 12.35 -14.79 -3.05
CA ARG A 99 11.62 -15.20 -4.26
C ARG A 99 12.52 -16.02 -5.19
N GLY A 100 11.95 -17.12 -5.67
CA GLY A 100 12.65 -18.08 -6.52
C GLY A 100 13.50 -19.11 -5.74
N THR A 101 13.49 -19.06 -4.41
CA THR A 101 14.21 -20.00 -3.53
C THR A 101 13.24 -20.70 -2.58
N ASP A 102 13.65 -21.85 -2.02
CA ASP A 102 12.96 -22.54 -0.92
C ASP A 102 13.39 -22.03 0.46
N GLN A 103 14.07 -20.87 0.53
CA GLN A 103 14.53 -20.30 1.79
C GLN A 103 13.39 -19.62 2.54
N GLN A 104 13.53 -19.59 3.87
CA GLN A 104 12.63 -18.92 4.80
C GLN A 104 13.37 -17.82 5.56
N ARG A 105 12.61 -16.96 6.24
CA ARG A 105 13.19 -16.06 7.24
C ARG A 105 13.72 -16.89 8.42
N THR A 106 15.01 -16.77 8.69
CA THR A 106 15.65 -17.30 9.91
C THR A 106 16.49 -16.22 10.58
N THR A 107 16.77 -16.38 11.87
CA THR A 107 17.63 -15.48 12.63
C THR A 107 19.03 -15.39 12.00
N GLU A 108 19.64 -16.51 11.64
CA GLU A 108 20.97 -16.57 11.05
C GLU A 108 21.02 -15.88 9.68
N ARG A 109 19.97 -16.08 8.86
CA ARG A 109 19.87 -15.42 7.56
C ARG A 109 19.68 -13.91 7.73
N SER A 110 18.82 -13.49 8.66
CA SER A 110 18.58 -12.07 8.96
C SER A 110 19.88 -11.38 9.43
N ILE A 111 20.57 -11.97 10.41
CA ILE A 111 21.87 -11.46 10.89
C ILE A 111 22.87 -11.35 9.74
N ARG A 112 23.04 -12.42 8.96
CA ARG A 112 23.96 -12.42 7.80
C ARG A 112 23.56 -11.36 6.77
N TRP A 113 22.27 -11.15 6.52
CA TRP A 113 21.81 -10.17 5.56
C TRP A 113 22.18 -8.75 6.01
N TRP A 114 21.76 -8.34 7.21
CA TRP A 114 21.99 -6.98 7.70
C TRP A 114 23.48 -6.67 7.96
N GLN A 115 24.32 -7.69 8.15
CA GLN A 115 25.77 -7.53 8.22
C GLN A 115 26.40 -7.13 6.88
N ASN A 116 25.86 -7.64 5.76
CA ASN A 116 26.56 -7.63 4.49
C ASN A 116 25.88 -6.80 3.41
N GLN A 117 24.57 -6.69 3.43
CA GLN A 117 23.83 -6.06 2.34
C GLN A 117 23.77 -4.54 2.48
N PRO A 118 23.88 -3.79 1.37
CA PRO A 118 23.57 -2.37 1.39
C PRO A 118 22.09 -2.18 1.78
N THR A 119 21.84 -1.15 2.56
CA THR A 119 20.49 -0.64 2.84
C THR A 119 20.46 0.80 2.37
N TYR A 120 19.29 1.35 2.06
CA TYR A 120 19.15 2.73 1.59
C TYR A 120 18.24 3.51 2.53
N ALA A 121 18.53 4.79 2.75
CA ALA A 121 17.63 5.66 3.49
C ALA A 121 16.35 5.93 2.69
N LEU A 122 15.21 5.88 3.38
CA LEU A 122 13.89 6.12 2.79
C LEU A 122 13.59 7.62 2.66
N PRO A 123 12.73 8.05 1.74
CA PRO A 123 12.55 9.46 1.41
C PRO A 123 12.15 10.35 2.60
N GLY A 124 12.72 11.56 2.68
CA GLY A 124 12.34 12.60 3.66
C GLY A 124 12.80 12.40 5.11
N THR A 125 13.15 11.17 5.49
CA THR A 125 13.53 10.73 6.85
C THR A 125 14.71 11.52 7.43
N VAL A 126 15.89 11.47 6.79
CA VAL A 126 17.15 12.02 7.28
C VAL A 126 17.02 13.49 7.67
N ARG A 127 16.40 14.29 6.80
CA ARG A 127 16.21 15.73 7.04
C ARG A 127 15.37 15.98 8.29
N PHE A 128 14.26 15.26 8.47
CA PHE A 128 13.38 15.44 9.62
C PHE A 128 14.09 15.16 10.94
N PHE A 129 14.79 14.03 11.04
CA PHE A 129 15.49 13.67 12.29
C PHE A 129 16.65 14.61 12.61
N ASN A 130 17.39 15.09 11.59
CA ASN A 130 18.41 16.13 11.81
C ASN A 130 17.80 17.45 12.29
N ASP A 131 16.69 17.89 11.68
CA ASP A 131 16.00 19.12 12.10
C ASP A 131 15.47 19.01 13.54
N ALA A 132 14.96 17.84 13.95
CA ALA A 132 14.56 17.59 15.34
C ALA A 132 15.77 17.58 16.28
N HIS A 133 16.86 16.89 15.92
CA HIS A 133 18.08 16.84 16.71
C HIS A 133 18.70 18.22 16.93
N ASN A 134 18.73 19.06 15.90
CA ASN A 134 19.22 20.44 15.97
C ASN A 134 18.36 21.33 16.89
N GLN A 135 17.13 20.93 17.21
CA GLN A 135 16.27 21.59 18.19
C GLN A 135 16.43 21.03 19.62
N GLY A 136 17.43 20.17 19.85
CA GLY A 136 17.71 19.57 21.15
C GLY A 136 16.83 18.37 21.50
N ILE A 137 16.18 17.76 20.50
CA ILE A 137 15.39 16.54 20.69
C ILE A 137 16.28 15.32 20.47
N GLU A 138 16.26 14.37 21.42
CA GLU A 138 17.02 13.14 21.30
C GLU A 138 16.23 12.09 20.51
N VAL A 139 16.91 11.33 19.64
CA VAL A 139 16.29 10.32 18.79
C VAL A 139 16.65 8.93 19.31
N PHE A 140 15.64 8.13 19.64
CA PHE A 140 15.78 6.74 20.04
C PHE A 140 15.30 5.82 18.92
N TYR A 141 16.17 4.90 18.52
CA TYR A 141 15.91 3.90 17.49
C TYR A 141 15.57 2.58 18.18
N ILE A 142 14.37 2.06 17.98
CA ILE A 142 13.90 0.80 18.58
C ILE A 142 13.51 -0.17 17.46
N SER A 143 14.30 -1.21 17.25
CA SER A 143 14.13 -2.12 16.11
C SER A 143 14.18 -3.60 16.51
N GLY A 144 13.51 -4.43 15.71
CA GLY A 144 13.55 -5.89 15.80
C GLY A 144 14.83 -6.52 15.24
N ARG A 145 15.79 -5.73 14.75
CA ARG A 145 17.15 -6.22 14.45
C ARG A 145 17.78 -6.79 15.70
N TYR A 146 18.65 -7.78 15.53
CA TYR A 146 19.37 -8.41 16.64
C TYR A 146 20.64 -7.63 17.03
N ASN A 147 21.08 -7.75 18.28
CA ASN A 147 22.25 -7.07 18.81
C ASN A 147 23.57 -7.40 18.05
N GLU A 148 23.70 -8.57 17.41
CA GLU A 148 24.88 -8.91 16.58
C GLU A 148 25.05 -8.00 15.37
N VAL A 149 24.00 -7.29 14.96
CA VAL A 149 24.06 -6.31 13.86
C VAL A 149 23.99 -4.88 14.35
N LYS A 150 24.16 -4.64 15.66
CA LYS A 150 24.07 -3.30 16.26
C LYS A 150 25.15 -2.35 15.73
N GLU A 151 26.40 -2.80 15.70
CA GLU A 151 27.52 -1.96 15.25
C GLU A 151 27.37 -1.54 13.79
N VAL A 152 27.04 -2.49 12.89
CA VAL A 152 26.78 -2.20 11.48
C VAL A 152 25.54 -1.32 11.31
N THR A 153 24.48 -1.53 12.09
CA THR A 153 23.27 -0.69 12.06
C THR A 153 23.59 0.76 12.44
N ILE A 154 24.32 0.97 13.53
CA ILE A 154 24.78 2.31 13.95
C ILE A 154 25.65 2.95 12.86
N LYS A 155 26.57 2.17 12.27
CA LYS A 155 27.43 2.64 11.19
C LYS A 155 26.59 3.10 9.99
N ARG A 156 25.61 2.30 9.55
CA ARG A 156 24.71 2.66 8.44
C ARG A 156 23.88 3.91 8.75
N LEU A 157 23.29 4.00 9.94
CA LEU A 157 22.55 5.19 10.35
C LEU A 157 23.43 6.45 10.26
N LYS A 158 24.68 6.38 10.76
CA LYS A 158 25.63 7.48 10.67
C LYS A 158 26.08 7.77 9.23
N GLU A 159 26.30 6.75 8.40
CA GLU A 159 26.64 6.90 6.97
C GLU A 159 25.55 7.66 6.21
N PHE A 160 24.27 7.44 6.53
CA PHE A 160 23.15 8.20 5.95
C PHE A 160 22.90 9.56 6.62
N GLY A 161 23.66 9.90 7.66
CA GLY A 161 23.56 11.18 8.36
C GLY A 161 22.45 11.25 9.41
N TYR A 162 21.93 10.12 9.90
CA TYR A 162 21.00 10.13 11.03
C TYR A 162 21.71 10.52 12.34
N PRO A 163 21.05 11.28 13.23
CA PRO A 163 21.62 11.66 14.52
C PRO A 163 21.65 10.46 15.48
N VAL A 164 22.82 9.84 15.63
CA VAL A 164 23.05 8.76 16.60
C VAL A 164 23.99 9.28 17.70
N ILE A 165 23.41 9.63 18.85
CA ILE A 165 24.12 10.21 19.99
C ILE A 165 25.10 9.19 20.58
N ASP A 166 24.64 8.00 20.91
CA ASP A 166 25.43 6.90 21.43
C ASP A 166 24.76 5.54 21.19
N GLN A 167 25.38 4.45 21.67
CA GLN A 167 24.83 3.10 21.52
C GLN A 167 23.58 2.83 22.37
N ASN A 168 23.31 3.62 23.41
CA ASN A 168 22.12 3.46 24.26
C ASN A 168 20.86 4.04 23.61
N HIS A 169 21.02 4.88 22.58
CA HIS A 169 19.93 5.36 21.75
C HIS A 169 19.52 4.37 20.66
N VAL A 170 20.25 3.28 20.48
CA VAL A 170 19.92 2.21 19.51
C VAL A 170 19.58 0.93 20.28
N LEU A 171 18.29 0.69 20.45
CA LEU A 171 17.71 -0.38 21.26
C LEU A 171 17.25 -1.52 20.35
N LEU A 172 18.08 -2.56 20.27
CA LEU A 172 17.85 -3.73 19.41
C LEU A 172 17.42 -4.95 20.24
N GLN A 173 16.93 -5.96 19.54
CA GLN A 173 16.50 -7.23 20.13
C GLN A 173 17.70 -8.06 20.63
N GLU A 174 17.53 -8.65 21.80
CA GLU A 174 18.47 -9.61 22.36
C GLU A 174 18.41 -10.96 21.61
N THR A 175 19.48 -11.73 21.71
CA THR A 175 19.65 -13.00 21.00
C THR A 175 19.07 -14.19 21.76
N ASP A 176 18.56 -13.94 22.96
CA ASP A 176 17.89 -14.91 23.84
C ASP A 176 16.50 -15.34 23.35
N TYR A 177 16.13 -14.95 22.12
CA TYR A 177 14.88 -15.23 21.43
C TYR A 177 13.63 -14.65 22.12
N LYS A 178 13.80 -13.78 23.13
CA LYS A 178 12.68 -13.03 23.68
C LYS A 178 12.39 -11.84 22.78
N VAL A 179 11.17 -11.80 22.23
CA VAL A 179 10.72 -10.68 21.40
C VAL A 179 10.83 -9.37 22.19
N LEU A 180 11.47 -8.38 21.58
CA LEU A 180 11.63 -7.06 22.18
C LEU A 180 10.25 -6.38 22.32
N SER A 181 9.88 -6.02 23.55
CA SER A 181 8.70 -5.18 23.79
C SER A 181 9.04 -3.72 23.49
N LYS A 182 8.54 -3.20 22.35
CA LYS A 182 8.76 -1.80 21.96
C LYS A 182 8.11 -0.82 22.94
N GLU A 183 6.91 -1.13 23.47
CA GLU A 183 6.31 -0.29 24.52
C GLU A 183 7.14 -0.31 25.81
N GLY A 184 7.65 -1.48 26.23
CA GLY A 184 8.54 -1.55 27.39
C GLY A 184 9.79 -0.69 27.24
N LYS A 185 10.37 -0.61 26.03
CA LYS A 185 11.49 0.28 25.72
C LYS A 185 11.07 1.76 25.73
N ARG A 186 9.91 2.11 25.18
CA ARG A 186 9.34 3.48 25.26
C ARG A 186 9.08 3.89 26.72
N GLN A 187 8.57 2.99 27.56
CA GLN A 187 8.37 3.24 28.97
C GLN A 187 9.70 3.48 29.69
N ALA A 188 10.73 2.66 29.43
CA ALA A 188 12.06 2.87 29.98
C ALA A 188 12.68 4.23 29.58
N ILE A 189 12.36 4.75 28.38
CA ILE A 189 12.75 6.11 27.96
C ILE A 189 11.99 7.16 28.78
N ARG A 190 10.68 7.00 28.99
CA ARG A 190 9.87 7.91 29.82
C ARG A 190 10.36 7.94 31.28
N ASP A 191 10.73 6.77 31.83
CA ASP A 191 11.24 6.62 33.20
C ASP A 191 12.59 7.33 33.41
N GLN A 192 13.38 7.50 32.33
CA GLN A 192 14.60 8.31 32.33
C GLN A 192 14.34 9.82 32.29
N GLY A 193 13.07 10.25 32.33
CA GLY A 193 12.69 11.66 32.38
C GLY A 193 12.41 12.30 31.01
N TYR A 194 12.27 11.50 29.95
CA TYR A 194 11.90 12.01 28.61
C TYR A 194 10.40 12.14 28.43
N GLN A 195 10.00 13.15 27.67
CA GLN A 195 8.72 13.26 26.98
C GLN A 195 8.92 12.80 25.55
N ILE A 196 8.32 11.66 25.19
CA ILE A 196 8.26 11.21 23.79
C ILE A 196 7.22 12.08 23.08
N LEU A 197 7.66 12.84 22.08
CA LEU A 197 6.81 13.74 21.29
C LEU A 197 6.15 13.01 20.13
N MET A 198 6.91 12.13 19.47
CA MET A 198 6.45 11.39 18.29
C MET A 198 7.00 9.98 18.27
N VAL A 199 6.23 9.06 17.69
CA VAL A 199 6.62 7.68 17.39
C VAL A 199 6.44 7.40 15.90
N PHE A 200 7.44 6.78 15.29
CA PHE A 200 7.45 6.40 13.87
C PHE A 200 7.67 4.90 13.71
N GLY A 201 6.96 4.29 12.78
CA GLY A 201 7.12 2.88 12.47
C GLY A 201 6.32 2.43 11.26
N ASP A 202 6.58 1.23 10.79
CA ASP A 202 5.82 0.55 9.72
C ASP A 202 4.84 -0.49 10.28
N GLN A 203 4.91 -0.78 11.58
CA GLN A 203 4.00 -1.68 12.29
C GLN A 203 3.28 -0.99 13.45
N LEU A 204 2.05 -1.43 13.76
CA LEU A 204 1.28 -0.85 14.86
C LEU A 204 1.97 -0.97 16.24
N SER A 205 2.78 -2.03 16.45
CA SER A 205 3.54 -2.25 17.69
C SER A 205 4.66 -1.21 17.90
N ASP A 206 5.07 -0.52 16.84
CA ASP A 206 6.03 0.59 16.89
C ASP A 206 5.42 1.84 17.50
N LEU A 207 4.10 1.96 17.40
CA LEU A 207 3.34 3.13 17.81
C LEU A 207 2.73 2.95 19.20
N GLY A 208 2.21 1.76 19.51
CA GLY A 208 1.59 1.44 20.80
C GLY A 208 1.41 -0.06 21.04
N GLU A 209 0.71 -0.42 22.11
CA GLU A 209 0.39 -1.82 22.42
C GLU A 209 -0.84 -2.29 21.63
N SER A 210 -0.61 -2.76 20.39
CA SER A 210 -1.65 -3.37 19.56
C SER A 210 -1.84 -4.87 19.88
N PRO A 211 -3.04 -5.45 19.74
CA PRO A 211 -3.27 -6.89 19.90
C PRO A 211 -2.47 -7.77 18.92
N ASP A 212 -2.01 -8.93 19.37
CA ASP A 212 -1.11 -9.80 18.58
C ASP A 212 -1.82 -10.76 17.60
N HIS A 213 -3.04 -11.25 17.89
CA HIS A 213 -3.56 -12.47 17.22
C HIS A 213 -4.97 -12.39 16.60
N ASP A 214 -5.45 -11.20 16.22
CA ASP A 214 -6.66 -11.08 15.40
C ASP A 214 -6.65 -9.77 14.62
N TYR A 215 -6.60 -9.84 13.28
CA TYR A 215 -6.60 -8.66 12.43
C TYR A 215 -7.82 -7.73 12.64
N ARG A 216 -8.99 -8.27 13.07
CA ARG A 216 -10.18 -7.48 13.38
C ARG A 216 -10.01 -6.70 14.69
N LEU A 217 -9.41 -7.32 15.72
CA LEU A 217 -9.12 -6.62 16.98
C LEU A 217 -8.06 -5.53 16.76
N ARG A 218 -7.06 -5.81 15.92
CA ARG A 218 -6.08 -4.79 15.51
C ARG A 218 -6.75 -3.62 14.80
N ARG A 219 -7.70 -3.88 13.90
CA ARG A 219 -8.48 -2.83 13.23
C ARG A 219 -9.32 -2.02 14.22
N GLN A 220 -9.95 -2.66 15.19
CA GLN A 220 -10.68 -1.96 16.25
C GLN A 220 -9.75 -1.08 17.08
N TRP A 221 -8.56 -1.58 17.45
CA TRP A 221 -7.55 -0.79 18.15
C TRP A 221 -7.13 0.46 17.37
N VAL A 222 -6.97 0.36 16.04
CA VAL A 222 -6.72 1.52 15.19
C VAL A 222 -7.87 2.53 15.25
N ILE A 223 -9.12 2.07 15.21
CA ILE A 223 -10.31 2.95 15.30
C ILE A 223 -10.35 3.66 16.65
N ASP A 224 -10.06 2.95 17.74
CA ASP A 224 -10.06 3.50 19.10
C ASP A 224 -8.93 4.53 19.31
N ASN A 225 -7.81 4.37 18.59
CA ASN A 225 -6.65 5.27 18.65
C ASN A 225 -6.56 6.22 17.45
N LYS A 226 -7.61 6.35 16.64
CA LYS A 226 -7.56 7.04 15.34
C LYS A 226 -7.06 8.49 15.42
N ALA A 227 -7.24 9.16 16.56
CA ALA A 227 -6.83 10.55 16.78
C ALA A 227 -5.30 10.77 16.89
N HIS A 228 -4.51 9.71 17.10
CA HIS A 228 -3.04 9.79 17.19
C HIS A 228 -2.35 9.80 15.82
N PHE A 229 -2.92 9.08 14.84
CA PHE A 229 -2.32 8.91 13.52
C PHE A 229 -2.22 10.25 12.78
N GLY A 230 -1.02 10.59 12.31
CA GLY A 230 -0.71 11.86 11.67
C GLY A 230 -0.60 13.04 12.64
N ARG A 231 -0.56 12.80 13.95
CA ARG A 231 -0.42 13.84 14.99
C ARG A 231 0.84 13.64 15.83
N ASP A 232 0.90 12.53 16.52
CA ASP A 232 2.02 12.08 17.36
C ASP A 232 2.45 10.65 17.01
N TRP A 233 1.60 9.89 16.32
CA TRP A 233 1.94 8.58 15.75
C TRP A 233 2.01 8.67 14.23
N TYR A 234 3.08 8.16 13.65
CA TYR A 234 3.36 8.21 12.22
C TYR A 234 3.62 6.80 11.69
N LEU A 235 2.63 6.24 11.01
CA LEU A 235 2.74 4.94 10.35
C LEU A 235 3.27 5.12 8.92
N LEU A 236 4.17 4.25 8.50
CA LEU A 236 4.69 4.15 7.14
C LEU A 236 4.15 2.86 6.50
N PRO A 237 3.88 2.85 5.18
CA PRO A 237 3.34 1.66 4.55
C PRO A 237 4.37 0.53 4.46
N ASN A 238 4.02 -0.66 4.94
CA ASN A 238 4.74 -1.89 4.64
C ASN A 238 3.74 -2.97 4.21
N VAL A 239 3.77 -3.28 2.91
CA VAL A 239 2.83 -4.20 2.25
C VAL A 239 3.43 -5.59 2.03
N ALA A 240 4.71 -5.76 2.36
CA ALA A 240 5.50 -6.95 2.05
C ALA A 240 5.66 -7.92 3.23
N TYR A 241 5.52 -7.45 4.47
CA TYR A 241 5.53 -8.28 5.67
C TYR A 241 4.98 -7.50 6.87
N GLY A 242 4.74 -8.20 7.99
CA GLY A 242 4.45 -7.56 9.27
C GLY A 242 3.43 -8.34 10.10
N ALA A 243 3.16 -7.85 11.31
CA ALA A 243 2.19 -8.45 12.22
C ALA A 243 0.76 -8.49 11.65
N TRP A 244 0.42 -7.66 10.66
CA TRP A 244 -0.86 -7.75 9.95
C TRP A 244 -1.05 -9.11 9.28
N GLU A 245 0.02 -9.70 8.73
CA GLU A 245 0.01 -11.02 8.11
C GLU A 245 -0.03 -12.13 9.17
N GLU A 246 0.77 -11.99 10.23
CA GLU A 246 0.81 -12.95 11.33
C GLU A 246 -0.53 -13.02 12.10
N SER A 247 -1.34 -11.96 12.02
CA SER A 247 -2.66 -11.87 12.69
C SER A 247 -3.81 -12.55 11.93
N LEU A 248 -3.54 -13.19 10.78
CA LEU A 248 -4.54 -13.92 10.01
C LEU A 248 -4.99 -15.21 10.69
N ALA A 249 -4.08 -15.86 11.43
CA ALA A 249 -4.36 -17.10 12.15
C ALA A 249 -3.47 -17.25 13.40
N PRO A 250 -3.89 -18.01 14.43
CA PRO A 250 -3.04 -18.35 15.56
C PRO A 250 -1.79 -19.12 15.11
N ASP A 251 -0.64 -18.86 15.76
CA ASP A 251 0.63 -19.52 15.46
C ASP A 251 1.08 -19.44 13.98
N TYR A 252 0.63 -18.42 13.24
CA TYR A 252 0.88 -18.25 11.80
C TYR A 252 2.35 -18.43 11.40
N SER A 253 3.29 -17.94 12.22
CA SER A 253 4.73 -18.05 11.94
C SER A 253 5.22 -19.51 11.82
N LYS A 254 4.57 -20.46 12.51
CA LYS A 254 4.89 -21.89 12.54
C LYS A 254 4.18 -22.72 11.45
N MET A 255 3.24 -22.11 10.74
CA MET A 255 2.47 -22.77 9.69
C MET A 255 3.34 -23.17 8.49
N THR A 256 2.95 -24.27 7.84
CA THR A 256 3.52 -24.70 6.56
C THR A 256 3.22 -23.66 5.46
N PRO A 257 3.94 -23.71 4.32
CA PRO A 257 3.64 -22.81 3.20
C PRO A 257 2.19 -22.93 2.71
N GLN A 258 1.65 -24.15 2.60
CA GLN A 258 0.25 -24.38 2.26
C GLN A 258 -0.71 -23.75 3.29
N GLU A 259 -0.49 -23.95 4.58
CA GLU A 259 -1.34 -23.37 5.64
C GLU A 259 -1.33 -21.83 5.65
N LYS A 260 -0.16 -21.22 5.40
CA LYS A 260 -0.04 -19.76 5.25
C LYS A 260 -0.80 -19.26 4.04
N HIS A 261 -0.62 -19.94 2.91
CA HIS A 261 -1.34 -19.64 1.68
C HIS A 261 -2.86 -19.72 1.87
N ASP A 262 -3.35 -20.80 2.47
CA ASP A 262 -4.78 -21.00 2.75
C ASP A 262 -5.32 -19.93 3.70
N SER A 263 -4.55 -19.53 4.71
CA SER A 263 -4.92 -18.45 5.63
C SER A 263 -5.05 -17.10 4.91
N ARG A 264 -4.11 -16.78 4.01
CA ARG A 264 -4.16 -15.58 3.14
C ARG A 264 -5.42 -15.60 2.27
N LEU A 265 -5.72 -16.74 1.62
CA LEU A 265 -6.93 -16.88 0.80
C LEU A 265 -8.22 -16.84 1.62
N ALA A 266 -8.26 -17.45 2.80
CA ALA A 266 -9.42 -17.44 3.68
C ALA A 266 -9.75 -16.01 4.16
N ALA A 267 -8.72 -15.21 4.46
CA ALA A 267 -8.87 -13.80 4.83
C ALA A 267 -9.46 -12.97 3.68
N LEU A 268 -9.15 -13.32 2.43
CA LEU A 268 -9.75 -12.75 1.23
C LEU A 268 -11.09 -13.40 0.84
N GLY A 269 -11.50 -14.49 1.50
CA GLY A 269 -12.67 -15.29 1.12
C GLY A 269 -14.01 -14.56 1.21
N ASN A 270 -14.06 -13.47 1.98
CA ASN A 270 -15.23 -12.58 2.08
C ASN A 270 -15.20 -11.42 1.06
N SER A 271 -14.15 -11.30 0.26
CA SER A 271 -14.09 -10.35 -0.84
C SER A 271 -15.10 -10.74 -1.92
N ARG A 272 -15.99 -9.80 -2.25
CA ARG A 272 -16.99 -9.94 -3.32
C ARG A 272 -16.55 -9.28 -4.64
N PHE A 273 -15.27 -8.91 -4.72
CA PHE A 273 -14.66 -8.28 -5.89
C PHE A 273 -14.22 -9.33 -6.93
N HIS A 274 -13.86 -8.87 -8.13
CA HIS A 274 -13.59 -9.73 -9.29
C HIS A 274 -12.49 -10.78 -9.04
N VAL A 275 -12.69 -11.94 -9.67
CA VAL A 275 -11.84 -13.13 -9.59
C VAL A 275 -10.72 -13.05 -10.61
N ILE A 276 -9.48 -12.83 -10.17
CA ILE A 276 -8.28 -12.99 -11.01
C ILE A 276 -8.15 -14.47 -11.34
N THR A 277 -8.32 -14.79 -12.62
CA THR A 277 -8.33 -16.16 -13.15
C THR A 277 -6.95 -16.68 -13.53
N ASP A 278 -5.97 -15.80 -13.73
CA ASP A 278 -4.59 -16.18 -14.02
C ASP A 278 -3.84 -16.54 -12.73
N GLN A 279 -3.28 -17.74 -12.66
CA GLN A 279 -2.68 -18.25 -11.42
C GLN A 279 -1.39 -17.51 -11.04
N ASP A 280 -0.53 -17.17 -11.99
CA ASP A 280 0.73 -16.46 -11.73
C ASP A 280 0.48 -15.03 -11.25
N TYR A 281 -0.44 -14.32 -11.90
CA TYR A 281 -0.82 -12.96 -11.48
C TYR A 281 -1.56 -12.96 -10.14
N ALA A 282 -2.50 -13.89 -9.94
CA ALA A 282 -3.19 -14.11 -8.69
C ALA A 282 -2.19 -14.31 -7.54
N ARG A 283 -1.24 -15.24 -7.71
CA ARG A 283 -0.18 -15.51 -6.75
C ARG A 283 0.63 -14.26 -6.45
N HIS A 284 1.17 -13.59 -7.46
CA HIS A 284 2.01 -12.39 -7.26
C HIS A 284 1.29 -11.22 -6.56
N LEU A 285 -0.05 -11.18 -6.61
CA LEU A 285 -0.88 -10.13 -6.02
C LEU A 285 -1.37 -10.48 -4.60
N THR A 286 -1.26 -11.73 -4.17
CA THR A 286 -1.88 -12.22 -2.92
C THR A 286 -1.53 -11.32 -1.73
N LEU A 287 -0.25 -11.01 -1.52
CA LEU A 287 0.18 -10.30 -0.30
C LEU A 287 -0.30 -8.85 -0.27
N ALA A 288 -0.21 -8.13 -1.40
CA ALA A 288 -0.77 -6.79 -1.55
C ALA A 288 -2.30 -6.77 -1.34
N SER A 289 -2.98 -7.86 -1.75
CA SER A 289 -4.42 -8.03 -1.56
C SER A 289 -4.75 -8.19 -0.08
N VAL A 290 -4.06 -9.10 0.61
CA VAL A 290 -4.29 -9.32 2.04
C VAL A 290 -4.02 -8.03 2.82
N TRP A 291 -2.93 -7.31 2.52
CA TRP A 291 -2.62 -6.06 3.19
C TRP A 291 -3.75 -5.02 3.03
N THR A 292 -4.17 -4.74 1.80
CA THR A 292 -5.18 -3.70 1.54
C THR A 292 -6.52 -4.04 2.19
N HIS A 293 -6.96 -5.29 2.09
CA HIS A 293 -8.33 -5.67 2.48
C HIS A 293 -8.46 -6.05 3.97
N THR A 294 -7.39 -6.53 4.59
CA THR A 294 -7.47 -7.16 5.92
C THR A 294 -6.61 -6.46 6.96
N SER A 295 -5.53 -5.77 6.57
CA SER A 295 -4.65 -5.13 7.55
C SER A 295 -5.36 -4.01 8.30
N ALA A 296 -4.97 -3.85 9.57
CA ALA A 296 -5.27 -2.67 10.34
C ALA A 296 -4.37 -1.49 9.92
N ASP A 297 -3.20 -1.80 9.37
CA ASP A 297 -2.17 -0.86 8.94
C ASP A 297 -2.68 0.03 7.79
N PHE A 298 -3.36 -0.56 6.79
CA PHE A 298 -4.07 0.20 5.74
C PHE A 298 -5.13 1.16 6.34
N THR A 299 -5.90 0.67 7.31
CA THR A 299 -6.92 1.48 8.00
C THR A 299 -6.28 2.67 8.74
N ALA A 300 -5.15 2.45 9.40
CA ALA A 300 -4.40 3.47 10.11
C ALA A 300 -3.82 4.53 9.16
N LEU A 301 -3.28 4.12 8.01
CA LEU A 301 -2.78 5.05 6.98
C LEU A 301 -3.90 5.91 6.38
N CYS A 302 -5.10 5.35 6.20
CA CYS A 302 -6.26 6.12 5.75
C CYS A 302 -6.64 7.19 6.79
N TYR A 303 -6.75 6.82 8.07
CA TYR A 303 -7.00 7.80 9.14
C TYR A 303 -5.88 8.83 9.24
N GLN A 304 -4.61 8.44 9.10
CA GLN A 304 -3.48 9.36 9.09
C GLN A 304 -3.62 10.43 8.00
N ALA A 305 -3.94 10.01 6.77
CA ALA A 305 -4.09 10.90 5.63
C ALA A 305 -5.27 11.88 5.83
N TYR A 306 -6.44 11.39 6.24
CA TYR A 306 -7.62 12.23 6.45
C TYR A 306 -7.53 13.11 7.71
N ASN A 307 -6.87 12.64 8.78
CA ASN A 307 -6.55 13.49 9.93
C ASN A 307 -5.63 14.64 9.52
N ARG A 308 -4.63 14.35 8.66
CA ARG A 308 -3.76 15.39 8.13
C ARG A 308 -4.55 16.40 7.31
N ALA A 309 -5.40 15.95 6.41
CA ALA A 309 -6.28 16.81 5.64
C ALA A 309 -7.12 17.72 6.56
N GLY A 310 -7.71 17.13 7.62
CA GLY A 310 -8.48 17.85 8.64
C GLY A 310 -7.68 18.90 9.42
N GLN A 311 -6.40 18.61 9.74
CA GLN A 311 -5.51 19.57 10.39
C GLN A 311 -5.28 20.80 9.50
N LEU A 312 -5.06 20.62 8.20
CA LEU A 312 -4.79 21.72 7.26
C LEU A 312 -5.97 22.69 7.17
N ILE A 313 -7.18 22.17 6.97
CA ILE A 313 -8.41 23.00 6.91
C ILE A 313 -8.85 23.52 8.29
N SER A 314 -8.18 23.13 9.38
CA SER A 314 -8.41 23.73 10.70
C SER A 314 -7.48 24.89 11.00
N LYS A 315 -6.30 24.93 10.36
CA LYS A 315 -5.30 25.99 10.53
C LYS A 315 -5.49 27.16 9.56
N THR A 316 -6.25 26.96 8.49
CA THR A 316 -6.49 27.97 7.45
C THR A 316 -7.98 28.30 7.34
N SER A 317 -8.34 29.58 7.27
CA SER A 317 -9.73 29.99 7.00
C SER A 317 -10.05 29.86 5.52
N SER A 318 -11.24 29.33 5.20
CA SER A 318 -11.76 29.26 3.83
C SER A 318 -11.93 30.66 3.20
N ASP A 319 -12.16 31.70 4.03
CA ASP A 319 -12.29 33.10 3.58
C ASP A 319 -11.02 33.68 2.90
N LEU A 320 -9.88 32.99 3.03
CA LEU A 320 -8.63 33.40 2.37
C LEU A 320 -8.59 33.04 0.88
N TYR A 321 -9.55 32.27 0.40
CA TYR A 321 -9.60 31.71 -0.94
C TYR A 321 -10.87 32.17 -1.67
N ASN A 322 -10.78 32.26 -3.00
CA ASN A 322 -11.94 32.50 -3.84
C ASN A 322 -12.61 31.16 -4.20
N ASN A 323 -13.83 30.93 -3.70
CA ASN A 323 -14.59 29.69 -3.85
C ASN A 323 -13.72 28.44 -3.63
N PRO A 324 -13.21 28.21 -2.39
CA PRO A 324 -12.26 27.15 -2.12
C PRO A 324 -12.84 25.77 -2.40
N VAL A 325 -12.08 24.94 -3.13
CA VAL A 325 -12.47 23.56 -3.43
C VAL A 325 -11.45 22.55 -2.95
N ILE A 326 -11.96 21.37 -2.60
CA ILE A 326 -11.17 20.15 -2.45
C ILE A 326 -11.55 19.22 -3.61
N ILE A 327 -10.55 18.67 -4.28
CA ILE A 327 -10.74 17.64 -5.29
C ILE A 327 -10.39 16.30 -4.68
N ALA A 328 -11.28 15.33 -4.81
CA ALA A 328 -11.02 13.95 -4.40
C ALA A 328 -11.16 13.02 -5.61
N ASP A 329 -10.20 12.12 -5.81
CA ASP A 329 -10.47 10.92 -6.60
C ASP A 329 -11.56 10.05 -5.91
N ILE A 330 -12.16 9.14 -6.67
CA ILE A 330 -13.18 8.22 -6.16
C ILE A 330 -12.59 6.86 -5.77
N ASP A 331 -11.93 6.18 -6.70
CA ASP A 331 -11.62 4.75 -6.63
C ASP A 331 -10.35 4.48 -5.82
N GLY A 332 -10.48 3.89 -4.63
CA GLY A 332 -9.35 3.73 -3.70
C GLY A 332 -9.07 4.97 -2.85
N THR A 333 -9.76 6.09 -3.14
CA THR A 333 -9.60 7.36 -2.42
C THR A 333 -10.75 7.63 -1.46
N VAL A 334 -12.01 7.62 -1.93
CA VAL A 334 -13.20 7.81 -1.08
C VAL A 334 -14.07 6.55 -1.00
N LEU A 335 -14.10 5.76 -2.08
CA LEU A 335 -14.75 4.45 -2.13
C LEU A 335 -13.71 3.37 -2.36
N ASP A 336 -13.74 2.32 -1.55
CA ASP A 336 -12.98 1.10 -1.81
C ASP A 336 -13.55 0.39 -3.04
N PHE A 337 -12.80 0.49 -4.13
CA PHE A 337 -13.07 -0.11 -5.42
C PHE A 337 -11.93 -1.03 -5.85
N THR A 338 -11.18 -1.54 -4.87
CA THR A 338 -9.94 -2.23 -5.12
C THR A 338 -10.21 -3.69 -5.46
N PRO A 339 -9.75 -4.20 -6.62
CA PRO A 339 -10.09 -5.56 -7.05
C PRO A 339 -9.56 -6.57 -6.05
N ALA A 340 -10.37 -7.58 -5.75
CA ALA A 340 -10.00 -8.61 -4.80
C ALA A 340 -10.63 -9.95 -5.15
N LYS A 341 -9.81 -10.78 -5.79
CA LYS A 341 -9.58 -12.17 -5.42
C LYS A 341 -8.51 -12.75 -6.33
N ALA A 342 -7.40 -13.20 -5.78
CA ALA A 342 -6.54 -14.20 -6.41
C ALA A 342 -7.29 -15.54 -6.34
N ASN A 343 -7.79 -16.09 -7.45
CA ASN A 343 -8.45 -17.40 -7.41
C ASN A 343 -7.52 -18.47 -7.98
N LEU A 344 -6.98 -19.30 -7.09
CA LEU A 344 -6.02 -20.33 -7.42
C LEU A 344 -6.65 -21.73 -7.51
N THR A 345 -7.97 -21.86 -7.28
CA THR A 345 -8.63 -23.15 -7.07
C THR A 345 -9.64 -23.57 -8.14
N ASN A 346 -9.84 -22.82 -9.24
CA ASN A 346 -10.72 -23.24 -10.33
C ASN A 346 -10.14 -22.97 -11.72
N THR A 347 -10.39 -23.92 -12.64
CA THR A 347 -10.10 -23.88 -14.08
C THR A 347 -10.57 -22.57 -14.72
N PRO A 348 -9.87 -22.09 -15.76
CA PRO A 348 -10.14 -20.79 -16.34
C PRO A 348 -11.54 -20.79 -16.95
N ALA A 349 -12.44 -19.98 -16.40
CA ALA A 349 -13.54 -19.49 -17.19
C ALA A 349 -12.89 -18.54 -18.21
N ASP A 350 -12.76 -19.03 -19.44
CA ASP A 350 -12.35 -18.26 -20.60
C ASP A 350 -13.39 -17.17 -20.83
N ILE A 351 -13.16 -16.02 -20.19
CA ILE A 351 -14.03 -14.87 -20.31
C ILE A 351 -13.16 -13.65 -20.60
N ARG A 352 -12.68 -13.59 -21.85
CA ARG A 352 -12.53 -12.30 -22.54
C ARG A 352 -13.93 -11.72 -22.80
N THR A 353 -14.70 -11.39 -21.76
CA THR A 353 -15.88 -10.52 -21.93
C THR A 353 -15.44 -9.08 -21.92
N PRO A 354 -16.16 -8.17 -22.59
CA PRO A 354 -15.93 -6.73 -22.51
C PRO A 354 -16.17 -6.26 -21.05
N PHE A 355 -15.12 -6.32 -20.22
CA PHE A 355 -15.18 -6.11 -18.77
C PHE A 355 -14.41 -4.86 -18.36
N GLU A 356 -14.70 -3.72 -19.00
CA GLU A 356 -14.25 -2.41 -18.48
C GLU A 356 -15.43 -1.51 -18.10
N GLN A 357 -16.66 -1.90 -18.43
CA GLN A 357 -17.82 -1.05 -18.32
C GLN A 357 -18.87 -1.59 -17.33
N ASN A 358 -19.29 -2.86 -17.45
CA ASN A 358 -20.22 -3.47 -16.48
C ASN A 358 -19.61 -3.71 -15.10
N GLY A 359 -18.27 -3.79 -15.00
CA GLY A 359 -17.54 -4.01 -13.75
C GLY A 359 -17.85 -2.93 -12.70
N TYR A 360 -17.90 -1.65 -13.14
CA TYR A 360 -18.29 -0.55 -12.27
C TYR A 360 -19.64 -0.80 -11.63
N LEU A 361 -20.69 -1.11 -12.40
CA LEU A 361 -22.02 -1.35 -11.82
C LEU A 361 -22.07 -2.57 -10.86
N THR A 362 -21.31 -3.63 -11.16
CA THR A 362 -21.31 -4.85 -10.35
C THR A 362 -20.46 -4.75 -9.08
N GLU A 363 -19.35 -4.02 -9.10
CA GLU A 363 -18.47 -3.84 -7.93
C GLU A 363 -19.00 -2.72 -7.02
N HIS A 364 -19.72 -1.77 -7.62
CA HIS A 364 -20.35 -0.66 -6.92
C HIS A 364 -21.25 -1.09 -5.76
N GLN A 365 -22.00 -2.18 -5.93
CA GLN A 365 -22.86 -2.72 -4.88
C GLN A 365 -22.09 -3.17 -3.62
N TYR A 366 -20.79 -3.45 -3.73
CA TYR A 366 -19.94 -3.94 -2.63
C TYR A 366 -18.94 -2.92 -2.11
N SER A 367 -18.76 -1.80 -2.82
CA SER A 367 -17.89 -0.72 -2.39
C SER A 367 -18.29 -0.15 -1.03
N LYS A 368 -17.29 0.22 -0.24
CA LYS A 368 -17.43 0.82 1.09
C LYS A 368 -16.63 2.12 1.16
N PRO A 369 -16.94 3.04 2.08
CA PRO A 369 -16.11 4.22 2.26
C PRO A 369 -14.71 3.86 2.73
N ILE A 370 -13.70 4.55 2.19
CA ILE A 370 -12.35 4.54 2.74
C ILE A 370 -12.38 5.14 4.16
N PRO A 371 -11.73 4.52 5.17
CA PRO A 371 -11.76 5.00 6.55
C PRO A 371 -11.35 6.48 6.67
N GLY A 372 -12.20 7.29 7.32
CA GLY A 372 -11.96 8.72 7.53
C GLY A 372 -12.46 9.65 6.41
N ALA A 373 -12.74 9.13 5.21
CA ALA A 373 -13.12 9.95 4.06
C ALA A 373 -14.44 10.71 4.26
N VAL A 374 -15.49 10.00 4.73
CA VAL A 374 -16.83 10.59 4.97
C VAL A 374 -16.76 11.68 6.02
N ASP A 375 -16.11 11.39 7.16
CA ASP A 375 -15.97 12.32 8.29
C ASP A 375 -15.24 13.60 7.85
N PHE A 376 -14.12 13.45 7.13
CA PHE A 376 -13.32 14.57 6.67
C PHE A 376 -14.06 15.44 5.65
N LEU A 377 -14.61 14.85 4.59
CA LEU A 377 -15.25 15.62 3.51
C LEU A 377 -16.50 16.35 4.00
N ASN A 378 -17.28 15.75 4.90
CA ASN A 378 -18.40 16.44 5.54
C ASN A 378 -17.91 17.60 6.43
N ALA A 379 -16.84 17.42 7.21
CA ALA A 379 -16.27 18.49 8.01
C ALA A 379 -15.70 19.63 7.15
N ALA A 380 -15.14 19.32 5.98
CA ALA A 380 -14.69 20.32 5.01
C ALA A 380 -15.86 21.11 4.41
N SER A 381 -16.94 20.41 4.00
CA SER A 381 -18.17 21.04 3.50
C SER A 381 -18.77 22.00 4.52
N GLN A 382 -18.84 21.61 5.80
CA GLN A 382 -19.33 22.48 6.89
C GLN A 382 -18.47 23.72 7.11
N LYS A 383 -17.21 23.71 6.68
CA LYS A 383 -16.28 24.83 6.74
C LYS A 383 -16.28 25.70 5.47
N GLY A 384 -17.18 25.43 4.53
CA GLY A 384 -17.33 26.21 3.30
C GLY A 384 -16.43 25.78 2.15
N TYR A 385 -15.83 24.58 2.22
CA TYR A 385 -15.13 23.99 1.07
C TYR A 385 -16.12 23.22 0.20
N GLU A 386 -16.18 23.54 -1.09
CA GLU A 386 -16.94 22.76 -2.08
C GLU A 386 -16.10 21.54 -2.50
N ILE A 387 -16.75 20.39 -2.69
CA ILE A 387 -16.06 19.12 -2.96
C ILE A 387 -16.36 18.66 -4.38
N PHE A 388 -15.31 18.48 -5.19
CA PHE A 388 -15.42 17.88 -6.52
C PHE A 388 -14.82 16.48 -6.52
N TYR A 389 -15.56 15.50 -7.06
CA TYR A 389 -15.10 14.13 -7.25
C TYR A 389 -14.62 13.95 -8.68
N VAL A 390 -13.33 13.65 -8.88
CA VAL A 390 -12.71 13.56 -10.21
C VAL A 390 -12.20 12.14 -10.45
N SER A 391 -12.85 11.40 -11.34
CA SER A 391 -12.55 9.98 -11.58
C SER A 391 -12.23 9.67 -13.04
N SER A 392 -11.52 8.56 -13.25
CA SER A 392 -11.27 7.95 -14.56
C SER A 392 -12.36 6.94 -14.97
N ARG A 393 -13.44 6.82 -14.20
CA ARG A 393 -14.65 6.07 -14.56
C ARG A 393 -15.23 6.58 -15.88
N PRO A 394 -15.71 5.69 -16.78
CA PRO A 394 -16.47 6.12 -17.94
C PRO A 394 -17.87 6.61 -17.52
N LEU A 395 -18.48 7.51 -18.30
CA LEU A 395 -19.85 7.99 -18.09
C LEU A 395 -20.89 6.85 -18.12
N SER A 396 -20.66 5.83 -18.95
CA SER A 396 -21.59 4.72 -19.08
C SER A 396 -21.01 3.43 -19.63
N THR A 397 -21.82 2.39 -19.52
CA THR A 397 -21.47 1.04 -19.97
C THR A 397 -21.59 0.81 -21.47
N THR A 398 -22.08 1.80 -22.23
CA THR A 398 -22.19 1.74 -23.68
C THR A 398 -21.94 3.13 -24.28
N PRO A 399 -21.39 3.26 -25.49
CA PRO A 399 -21.16 4.57 -26.11
C PRO A 399 -22.42 5.38 -26.47
N ALA A 400 -23.61 4.94 -26.03
CA ALA A 400 -24.88 5.54 -26.40
C ALA A 400 -25.04 6.93 -25.76
N PRO A 401 -25.45 7.97 -26.50
CA PRO A 401 -25.40 9.37 -26.05
C PRO A 401 -26.21 9.70 -24.78
N GLU A 402 -27.20 8.89 -24.43
CA GLU A 402 -28.14 9.15 -23.32
C GLU A 402 -27.97 8.18 -22.15
N ASN A 403 -27.03 7.23 -22.24
CA ASN A 403 -26.73 6.35 -21.14
C ASN A 403 -25.66 7.02 -20.27
N ASN A 404 -26.00 7.42 -19.05
CA ASN A 404 -25.08 7.90 -18.01
C ASN A 404 -25.16 6.99 -16.76
N ASN A 405 -25.41 5.70 -16.96
CA ASN A 405 -25.69 4.76 -15.88
C ASN A 405 -24.56 4.62 -14.85
N ILE A 406 -23.30 4.78 -15.24
CA ILE A 406 -22.16 4.73 -14.30
C ILE A 406 -22.08 6.01 -13.49
N GLU A 407 -22.29 7.18 -14.10
CA GLU A 407 -22.41 8.47 -13.39
C GLU A 407 -23.52 8.40 -12.33
N LYS A 408 -24.73 8.02 -12.76
CA LYS A 408 -25.87 7.90 -11.85
C LYS A 408 -25.60 6.93 -10.71
N ALA A 409 -25.08 5.74 -11.00
CA ALA A 409 -24.70 4.80 -9.97
C ALA A 409 -23.71 5.45 -8.99
N THR A 410 -22.62 6.04 -9.50
CA THR A 410 -21.58 6.68 -8.69
C THR A 410 -22.17 7.72 -7.74
N ILE A 411 -23.04 8.60 -8.24
CA ILE A 411 -23.75 9.60 -7.44
C ILE A 411 -24.64 8.95 -6.37
N ASP A 412 -25.41 7.93 -6.74
CA ASP A 412 -26.30 7.22 -5.82
C ASP A 412 -25.51 6.58 -4.65
N LYS A 413 -24.28 6.08 -4.89
CA LYS A 413 -23.44 5.48 -3.83
C LYS A 413 -22.71 6.48 -2.97
N LEU A 414 -22.24 7.57 -3.55
CA LEU A 414 -21.74 8.69 -2.76
C LEU A 414 -22.84 9.21 -1.83
N SER A 415 -24.07 9.32 -2.35
CA SER A 415 -25.26 9.70 -1.58
C SER A 415 -25.62 8.66 -0.51
N GLU A 416 -25.56 7.35 -0.81
CA GLU A 416 -25.80 6.25 0.14
C GLU A 416 -24.93 6.37 1.40
N PHE A 417 -23.68 6.79 1.23
CA PHE A 417 -22.73 6.98 2.32
C PHE A 417 -22.65 8.41 2.84
N HIS A 418 -23.56 9.29 2.43
CA HIS A 418 -23.66 10.68 2.89
C HIS A 418 -22.39 11.50 2.61
N PHE A 419 -21.75 11.27 1.46
CA PHE A 419 -20.73 12.18 0.97
C PHE A 419 -21.37 13.51 0.53
N PRO A 420 -20.76 14.66 0.83
CA PRO A 420 -21.30 15.96 0.44
C PRO A 420 -21.16 16.15 -1.08
N PHE A 421 -22.01 17.00 -1.68
CA PHE A 421 -21.93 17.32 -3.12
C PHE A 421 -21.98 16.07 -4.04
N ALA A 422 -22.74 15.05 -3.65
CA ALA A 422 -22.99 13.88 -4.48
C ALA A 422 -24.05 14.21 -5.55
N ASP A 423 -23.66 14.93 -6.59
CA ASP A 423 -24.54 15.33 -7.70
C ASP A 423 -23.77 15.45 -9.03
N GLN A 424 -24.50 15.70 -10.13
CA GLN A 424 -23.94 15.74 -11.49
C GLN A 424 -22.99 16.92 -11.74
N GLN A 425 -23.08 18.01 -10.97
CA GLN A 425 -22.18 19.15 -11.15
C GLN A 425 -20.81 18.85 -10.54
N HIS A 426 -20.76 18.08 -9.47
CA HIS A 426 -19.54 17.86 -8.69
C HIS A 426 -18.87 16.52 -8.95
N VAL A 427 -19.57 15.54 -9.53
CA VAL A 427 -19.00 14.24 -9.92
C VAL A 427 -18.59 14.28 -11.39
N LEU A 428 -17.29 14.43 -11.64
CA LEU A 428 -16.71 14.59 -12.99
C LEU A 428 -15.97 13.31 -13.42
N LEU A 429 -16.45 12.69 -14.49
CA LEU A 429 -15.98 11.41 -15.02
C LEU A 429 -15.08 11.57 -16.27
N LYS A 430 -14.55 10.46 -16.78
CA LYS A 430 -13.45 10.43 -17.75
C LYS A 430 -13.71 11.24 -19.01
N GLU A 431 -14.90 11.16 -19.62
CA GLU A 431 -15.19 11.77 -20.91
C GLU A 431 -15.59 13.26 -20.85
N GLU A 432 -15.61 13.86 -19.66
CA GLU A 432 -16.04 15.23 -19.46
C GLU A 432 -14.88 16.23 -19.47
N PHE A 433 -15.19 17.44 -19.96
CA PHE A 433 -14.29 18.61 -20.05
C PHE A 433 -13.02 18.42 -20.90
N CYS A 434 -13.03 17.45 -21.81
CA CYS A 434 -11.93 17.16 -22.73
C CYS A 434 -11.93 18.11 -23.95
N SER A 435 -10.77 18.34 -24.56
CA SER A 435 -10.71 18.96 -25.89
C SER A 435 -11.24 18.01 -26.97
N SER A 436 -11.79 18.55 -28.07
CA SER A 436 -12.49 17.80 -29.12
C SER A 436 -11.60 16.87 -29.99
N HIS A 437 -10.37 16.55 -29.55
CA HIS A 437 -9.42 15.71 -30.28
C HIS A 437 -9.04 14.48 -29.45
N GLY A 438 -9.97 13.52 -29.39
CA GLY A 438 -9.73 12.17 -28.91
C GLY A 438 -10.16 11.93 -27.45
N LYS A 439 -11.23 11.16 -27.27
CA LYS A 439 -11.68 10.66 -25.96
C LYS A 439 -10.64 9.76 -25.26
N GLU A 440 -9.56 9.39 -25.94
CA GLU A 440 -8.48 8.55 -25.40
C GLU A 440 -7.51 9.31 -24.48
N ASP A 441 -7.34 10.63 -24.64
CA ASP A 441 -6.38 11.43 -23.84
C ASP A 441 -7.08 12.31 -22.77
N CYS A 442 -8.32 11.98 -22.40
CA CYS A 442 -9.05 12.79 -21.42
C CYS A 442 -8.61 12.50 -19.98
N ARG A 443 -7.52 13.14 -19.58
CA ARG A 443 -6.91 13.05 -18.25
C ARG A 443 -7.64 13.91 -17.22
N LYS A 444 -7.35 13.65 -15.94
CA LYS A 444 -7.90 14.40 -14.80
C LYS A 444 -7.52 15.89 -14.80
N GLU A 445 -6.39 16.25 -15.41
CA GLU A 445 -5.92 17.64 -15.53
C GLU A 445 -6.93 18.57 -16.24
N HIS A 446 -7.67 18.04 -17.21
CA HIS A 446 -8.71 18.80 -17.92
C HIS A 446 -9.86 19.19 -16.99
N LYS A 447 -10.30 18.24 -16.15
CA LYS A 447 -11.34 18.47 -15.13
C LYS A 447 -10.86 19.45 -14.06
N ARG A 448 -9.63 19.30 -13.56
CA ARG A 448 -9.02 20.28 -12.63
C ARG A 448 -8.95 21.68 -13.25
N THR A 449 -8.62 21.78 -14.52
CA THR A 449 -8.59 23.06 -15.26
C THR A 449 -9.99 23.66 -15.42
N ALA A 450 -10.98 22.83 -15.73
CA ALA A 450 -12.38 23.24 -15.85
C ALA A 450 -12.98 23.74 -14.52
N ILE A 451 -12.63 23.09 -13.40
CA ILE A 451 -12.99 23.57 -12.06
C ILE A 451 -12.31 24.92 -11.81
N ARG A 452 -10.99 25.03 -12.01
CA ARG A 452 -10.23 26.27 -11.74
C ARG A 452 -10.75 27.48 -12.53
N ASN A 453 -11.13 27.28 -13.79
CA ASN A 453 -11.57 28.38 -14.67
C ASN A 453 -13.08 28.65 -14.64
N GLY A 454 -13.86 27.84 -13.92
CA GLY A 454 -15.32 27.95 -13.84
C GLY A 454 -16.07 27.43 -15.06
N ALA A 455 -15.47 26.55 -15.87
CA ALA A 455 -16.19 25.89 -16.94
C ALA A 455 -17.23 24.88 -16.44
N VAL A 456 -17.10 24.39 -15.19
CA VAL A 456 -18.03 23.43 -14.60
C VAL A 456 -19.31 24.12 -14.11
N ASP A 457 -19.20 25.24 -13.40
CA ASP A 457 -20.33 25.86 -12.67
C ASP A 457 -20.41 27.39 -12.80
N HIS A 458 -19.60 27.99 -13.68
CA HIS A 458 -19.46 29.44 -13.87
C HIS A 458 -18.81 30.19 -12.70
N LYS A 459 -18.14 29.51 -11.76
CA LYS A 459 -17.35 30.13 -10.69
C LYS A 459 -15.87 29.76 -10.82
N LYS A 460 -14.97 30.73 -10.70
CA LYS A 460 -13.54 30.42 -10.58
C LYS A 460 -13.24 29.90 -9.18
N HIS A 461 -12.52 28.79 -9.11
CA HIS A 461 -12.21 28.12 -7.86
C HIS A 461 -10.71 28.08 -7.57
N ASP A 462 -10.37 28.33 -6.31
CA ASP A 462 -9.05 28.01 -5.76
C ASP A 462 -9.05 26.56 -5.27
N ILE A 463 -8.27 25.70 -5.94
CA ILE A 463 -8.07 24.31 -5.52
C ILE A 463 -7.11 24.31 -4.33
N VAL A 464 -7.65 24.08 -3.13
CA VAL A 464 -6.88 24.13 -1.88
C VAL A 464 -6.21 22.80 -1.59
N MET A 465 -6.82 21.70 -2.02
CA MET A 465 -6.33 20.34 -1.73
C MET A 465 -6.77 19.37 -2.82
N ILE A 466 -5.90 18.42 -3.14
CA ILE A 466 -6.21 17.26 -3.97
C ILE A 466 -5.95 16.00 -3.15
N ILE A 467 -6.91 15.08 -3.14
CA ILE A 467 -6.83 13.78 -2.46
C ILE A 467 -6.90 12.69 -3.51
N GLY A 468 -5.96 11.75 -3.49
CA GLY A 468 -5.88 10.68 -4.47
C GLY A 468 -5.09 9.49 -4.00
N ASP A 469 -5.16 8.41 -4.75
CA ASP A 469 -4.45 7.16 -4.49
C ASP A 469 -3.38 6.86 -5.55
N PHE A 470 -3.37 7.62 -6.63
CA PHE A 470 -2.47 7.44 -7.78
C PHE A 470 -1.86 8.76 -8.22
N MET A 471 -0.58 8.76 -8.65
CA MET A 471 0.14 10.02 -8.92
C MET A 471 -0.48 10.92 -10.01
N SER A 472 -1.28 10.35 -10.93
CA SER A 472 -2.00 11.13 -11.96
C SER A 472 -3.20 11.93 -11.42
N ASP A 473 -3.61 11.68 -10.17
CA ASP A 473 -4.68 12.42 -9.51
C ASP A 473 -4.23 13.83 -9.13
N PHE A 474 -2.93 14.01 -8.88
CA PHE A 474 -2.32 15.26 -8.48
C PHE A 474 -1.89 16.10 -9.69
N SER A 475 -1.55 17.36 -9.43
CA SER A 475 -1.15 18.31 -10.48
C SER A 475 0.33 18.19 -10.89
N LEU A 476 0.87 16.98 -10.96
CA LEU A 476 2.28 16.77 -11.36
C LEU A 476 2.48 17.10 -12.84
N THR A 477 1.58 16.66 -13.72
CA THR A 477 1.69 16.94 -15.17
C THR A 477 1.56 18.43 -15.48
N GLU A 478 0.67 19.14 -14.77
CA GLU A 478 0.57 20.61 -14.88
C GLU A 478 1.86 21.33 -14.44
N GLN A 479 2.68 20.69 -13.61
CA GLN A 479 4.01 21.16 -13.20
C GLN A 479 5.14 20.66 -14.09
N GLN A 480 4.82 20.03 -15.23
CA GLN A 480 5.79 19.41 -16.16
C GLN A 480 6.58 18.26 -15.52
N LEU A 481 5.97 17.59 -14.53
CA LEU A 481 6.51 16.43 -13.84
C LEU A 481 5.78 15.16 -14.31
N SER A 482 6.51 14.05 -14.38
CA SER A 482 5.96 12.75 -14.79
C SER A 482 5.36 12.03 -13.57
N PRO A 483 4.06 11.70 -13.56
CA PRO A 483 3.46 10.96 -12.45
C PRO A 483 4.05 9.55 -12.26
N ASP A 484 4.72 9.00 -13.28
CA ASP A 484 5.20 7.61 -13.29
C ASP A 484 6.63 7.47 -12.73
N GLN A 485 7.21 8.54 -12.17
CA GLN A 485 8.62 8.65 -11.78
C GLN A 485 8.80 9.12 -10.33
N LYS A 486 9.65 8.41 -9.57
CA LYS A 486 10.02 8.79 -8.19
C LYS A 486 10.73 10.14 -8.13
N GLU A 487 11.52 10.48 -9.14
CA GLU A 487 12.21 11.77 -9.23
C GLU A 487 11.24 12.96 -9.29
N SER A 488 10.10 12.76 -9.95
CA SER A 488 9.03 13.77 -10.02
C SER A 488 8.33 13.94 -8.67
N VAL A 489 8.10 12.85 -7.93
CA VAL A 489 7.60 12.89 -6.56
C VAL A 489 8.61 13.59 -5.63
N ALA A 490 9.90 13.32 -5.78
CA ALA A 490 10.94 14.00 -5.02
C ALA A 490 11.03 15.51 -5.34
N ALA A 491 10.86 15.90 -6.60
CA ALA A 491 10.80 17.31 -7.01
C ALA A 491 9.58 18.03 -6.41
N ALA A 492 8.46 17.32 -6.28
CA ALA A 492 7.22 17.80 -5.66
C ALA A 492 7.12 17.48 -4.15
N ALA A 493 8.22 17.06 -3.50
CA ALA A 493 8.19 16.51 -2.14
C ALA A 493 7.48 17.39 -1.11
N GLN A 494 7.53 18.71 -1.25
CA GLN A 494 6.89 19.65 -0.33
C GLN A 494 5.36 19.69 -0.45
N GLN A 495 4.77 19.25 -1.56
CA GLN A 495 3.32 19.26 -1.76
C GLN A 495 2.62 18.10 -1.05
N PHE A 496 3.31 16.96 -0.88
CA PHE A 496 2.76 15.79 -0.22
C PHE A 496 2.58 16.01 1.28
N GLY A 497 1.37 15.74 1.76
CA GLY A 497 0.91 16.13 3.09
C GLY A 497 0.57 17.60 3.24
N ASN A 498 0.57 18.42 2.18
CA ASN A 498 0.17 19.84 2.22
C ASN A 498 -0.97 20.11 1.25
N ASP A 499 -0.65 20.14 -0.03
CA ASP A 499 -1.62 20.37 -1.10
C ASP A 499 -2.15 19.02 -1.62
N TYR A 500 -1.33 17.96 -1.50
CA TYR A 500 -1.61 16.61 -1.96
C TYR A 500 -1.73 15.65 -0.78
N ILE A 501 -2.87 14.99 -0.65
CA ILE A 501 -3.12 13.95 0.33
C ILE A 501 -3.21 12.61 -0.39
N VAL A 502 -2.31 11.69 -0.05
CA VAL A 502 -2.14 10.40 -0.70
C VAL A 502 -2.74 9.30 0.16
N ILE A 503 -3.57 8.45 -0.44
CA ILE A 503 -4.07 7.19 0.12
C ILE A 503 -3.26 6.04 -0.49
N PRO A 504 -2.76 5.07 0.29
CA PRO A 504 -1.99 3.95 -0.27
C PRO A 504 -2.87 3.03 -1.11
N ASN A 505 -2.50 2.76 -2.37
CA ASN A 505 -3.16 1.73 -3.19
C ASN A 505 -2.15 0.84 -3.95
N PRO A 506 -1.59 -0.19 -3.31
CA PRO A 506 -0.67 -1.12 -3.98
C PRO A 506 -1.33 -1.96 -5.08
N LEU A 507 -2.66 -2.04 -5.10
CA LEU A 507 -3.44 -2.85 -6.03
C LEU A 507 -3.86 -2.09 -7.29
N ASN A 508 -3.59 -0.78 -7.37
CA ASN A 508 -3.93 0.01 -8.55
C ASN A 508 -3.21 -0.58 -9.79
N THR A 509 -3.97 -0.98 -10.80
CA THR A 509 -3.44 -1.71 -11.95
C THR A 509 -2.73 -0.80 -12.95
N ILE A 510 -2.91 0.53 -12.85
CA ILE A 510 -2.34 1.50 -13.76
C ILE A 510 -0.83 1.61 -13.54
N TRP A 511 -0.38 1.78 -12.28
CA TRP A 511 1.06 1.84 -11.97
C TRP A 511 1.75 0.54 -12.38
N GLN A 512 1.13 -0.62 -12.12
CA GLN A 512 1.65 -1.93 -12.51
C GLN A 512 1.85 -2.00 -14.02
N ARG A 513 0.82 -1.65 -14.80
CA ARG A 513 0.86 -1.67 -16.26
C ARG A 513 1.93 -0.72 -16.80
N GLN A 514 2.03 0.50 -16.28
CA GLN A 514 3.04 1.48 -16.70
C GLN A 514 4.46 0.99 -16.38
N PHE A 515 4.67 0.54 -15.15
CA PHE A 515 5.96 0.03 -14.69
C PHE A 515 6.39 -1.19 -15.51
N TYR A 516 5.58 -2.24 -15.57
CA TYR A 516 5.97 -3.46 -16.29
C TYR A 516 6.05 -3.27 -17.80
N SER A 517 5.25 -2.38 -18.41
CA SER A 517 5.43 -2.03 -19.83
C SER A 517 6.78 -1.37 -20.08
N ARG A 518 7.19 -0.44 -19.19
CA ARG A 518 8.51 0.21 -19.29
C ARG A 518 9.65 -0.80 -19.16
N GLU A 519 9.56 -1.72 -18.21
CA GLU A 519 10.59 -2.73 -18.00
C GLU A 519 10.62 -3.79 -19.12
N ALA A 520 9.46 -4.19 -19.65
CA ALA A 520 9.38 -5.06 -20.83
C ALA A 520 9.96 -4.39 -22.09
N ASN A 521 9.69 -3.10 -22.28
CA ASN A 521 10.21 -2.33 -23.40
C ASN A 521 11.75 -2.26 -23.41
N LYS A 522 12.39 -2.18 -22.23
CA LYS A 522 13.87 -2.28 -22.12
C LYS A 522 14.42 -3.61 -22.64
N GLN A 523 13.58 -4.65 -22.65
CA GLN A 523 13.91 -5.98 -23.19
C GLN A 523 13.39 -6.18 -24.63
N GLY A 524 12.90 -5.12 -25.29
CA GLY A 524 12.33 -5.18 -26.64
C GLY A 524 10.97 -5.89 -26.72
N LYS A 525 10.25 -6.01 -25.60
CA LYS A 525 8.95 -6.70 -25.52
C LYS A 525 7.81 -5.71 -25.24
N ASP A 526 6.63 -5.95 -25.81
CA ASP A 526 5.40 -5.20 -25.51
C ASP A 526 4.57 -5.96 -24.45
N PHE A 527 4.61 -5.48 -23.20
CA PHE A 527 3.93 -6.12 -22.06
C PHE A 527 2.44 -6.40 -22.31
N LYS A 528 1.75 -5.53 -23.06
CA LYS A 528 0.31 -5.69 -23.33
C LYS A 528 0.00 -6.80 -24.32
N ARG A 529 0.98 -7.20 -25.14
CA ARG A 529 0.87 -8.28 -26.12
C ARG A 529 1.38 -9.61 -25.58
N MET A 530 2.11 -9.59 -24.47
CA MET A 530 2.64 -10.78 -23.81
C MET A 530 1.51 -11.59 -23.16
N ASN A 531 1.62 -12.91 -23.20
CA ASN A 531 0.74 -13.79 -22.44
C ASN A 531 1.06 -13.72 -20.94
N TRP A 532 0.20 -14.31 -20.10
CA TRP A 532 0.34 -14.20 -18.64
C TRP A 532 1.65 -14.76 -18.08
N SER A 533 2.14 -15.87 -18.63
CA SER A 533 3.41 -16.48 -18.21
C SER A 533 4.60 -15.58 -18.55
N GLU A 534 4.63 -15.03 -19.75
CA GLU A 534 5.64 -14.05 -20.17
C GLU A 534 5.60 -12.79 -19.30
N GLN A 535 4.41 -12.28 -18.97
CA GLN A 535 4.27 -11.15 -18.05
C GLN A 535 4.76 -11.50 -16.63
N ALA A 536 4.52 -12.72 -16.17
CA ALA A 536 4.99 -13.21 -14.88
C ALA A 536 6.53 -13.30 -14.85
N GLU A 537 7.17 -13.70 -15.95
CA GLU A 537 8.64 -13.66 -16.08
C GLU A 537 9.18 -12.23 -15.97
N ILE A 538 8.54 -11.24 -16.59
CA ILE A 538 8.92 -9.84 -16.42
C ILE A 538 8.86 -9.46 -14.93
N ARG A 539 7.74 -9.75 -14.25
CA ARG A 539 7.61 -9.49 -12.81
C ARG A 539 8.71 -10.17 -12.00
N ARG A 540 8.95 -11.47 -12.22
CA ARG A 540 9.99 -12.24 -11.51
C ARG A 540 11.40 -11.67 -11.74
N SER A 541 11.69 -11.18 -12.94
CA SER A 541 13.02 -10.67 -13.30
C SER A 541 13.41 -9.42 -12.51
N LEU A 542 12.44 -8.58 -12.14
CA LEU A 542 12.67 -7.29 -11.50
C LEU A 542 13.09 -7.38 -10.05
N THR A 543 12.83 -8.51 -9.40
CA THR A 543 13.21 -8.75 -8.01
C THR A 543 14.45 -9.65 -7.90
N ARG A 544 15.05 -10.07 -9.03
CA ARG A 544 16.20 -10.99 -9.13
C ARG A 544 17.57 -10.31 -8.95
N ASP A 545 17.65 -8.99 -9.09
CA ASP A 545 18.91 -8.23 -9.15
C ASP A 545 19.57 -7.92 -7.79
N TRP A 546 19.05 -8.42 -6.67
CA TRP A 546 19.45 -7.97 -5.33
C TRP A 546 20.53 -8.74 -4.57
N PRO A 547 20.99 -9.94 -4.99
CA PRO A 547 22.18 -10.53 -4.36
C PRO A 547 23.53 -10.09 -4.98
N ASP A 548 23.58 -9.75 -6.28
CA ASP A 548 24.86 -9.78 -7.03
C ASP A 548 25.28 -8.47 -7.74
N LYS A 549 24.52 -7.36 -7.66
CA LYS A 549 24.80 -6.21 -8.54
C LYS A 549 25.83 -5.18 -8.04
N PHE A 550 26.50 -5.40 -6.91
CA PHE A 550 27.60 -4.52 -6.46
C PHE A 550 28.82 -5.24 -5.86
N ALA A 551 28.95 -6.56 -6.05
CA ALA A 551 30.15 -7.31 -5.65
C ALA A 551 31.33 -7.15 -6.63
N SER A 552 31.20 -6.34 -7.68
CA SER A 552 32.26 -6.15 -8.68
C SER A 552 32.22 -4.76 -9.32
N ASP A 553 32.52 -3.69 -8.58
CA ASP A 553 32.97 -2.45 -9.25
C ASP A 553 33.79 -1.45 -8.41
N HIS A 554 34.43 -1.86 -7.29
CA HIS A 554 35.54 -1.10 -6.70
C HIS A 554 36.74 -2.00 -6.38
N LYS A 555 37.47 -2.34 -7.44
CA LYS A 555 38.93 -2.55 -7.39
C LYS A 555 39.58 -1.40 -8.16
N SER A 556 40.62 -0.79 -7.58
CA SER A 556 41.50 0.30 -8.10
C SER A 556 40.78 1.60 -8.46
N GLU A 557 41.13 2.78 -7.93
CA GLU A 557 42.40 3.32 -7.43
C GLU A 557 42.19 4.16 -6.15
#